data_AF-A0A1B6CYQ0-F1
#
_entry.id   AF-A0A1B6CYQ0-F1
#
_cell.length_a   1.000
_cell.length_b   1.000
_cell.length_c   1.000
_cell.angle_alpha   90.00
_cell.angle_beta   90.00
_cell.angle_gamma   90.00
#
_symmetry.space_group_name_H-M   'P 1'
#
loop_
_entity.id
_entity.type
_entity.pdbx_description
1 polymer ?
#
loop_
_entity_poly.entity_id
_entity_poly.type
_entity_poly.pdbx_seq_one_letter_code
_entity_poly.pdbx_strand_id
1 'polypeptide(L)'
;VVADNGRTVLATLKAGSYFGEISILNMGTAGNRRTASVRSVGYSDLFVLSKKDMWDVLKEYPAARVRLEAIAVKRLEKYKKAPLEKAAMGRSQSTPGLVETRGR
;
A
#
# COMPACT_ATOMS: atom_id res chain seq x y z
N VAL A 1 3.51 -8.25 2.96
CA VAL A 1 3.76 -6.93 3.60
C VAL A 1 4.72 -7.15 4.75
N VAL A 2 5.86 -6.46 4.73
CA VAL A 2 6.94 -6.61 5.71
C VAL A 2 7.22 -5.29 6.42
N ALA A 3 7.70 -5.38 7.65
CA ALA A 3 8.21 -4.23 8.40
C ALA A 3 9.54 -3.72 7.82
N ASP A 4 10.04 -2.60 8.34
CA ASP A 4 11.27 -1.94 7.85
C ASP A 4 12.52 -2.82 7.96
N ASN A 5 12.52 -3.81 8.85
CA ASN A 5 13.60 -4.80 8.96
C ASN A 5 13.61 -5.85 7.82
N GLY A 6 12.62 -5.82 6.92
CA GLY A 6 12.46 -6.75 5.80
C GLY A 6 12.12 -8.20 6.18
N ARG A 7 12.09 -8.52 7.48
CA ARG A 7 11.95 -9.89 8.01
C ARG A 7 10.58 -10.12 8.65
N THR A 8 10.09 -9.17 9.43
CA THR A 8 8.81 -9.30 10.13
C THR A 8 7.65 -9.18 9.14
N VAL A 9 6.85 -10.24 9.03
CA VAL A 9 5.65 -10.26 8.16
C VAL A 9 4.46 -9.63 8.88
N LEU A 10 3.95 -8.53 8.34
CA LEU A 10 2.79 -7.81 8.89
C LEU A 10 1.46 -8.31 8.30
N ALA A 11 1.49 -8.75 7.04
CA ALA A 11 0.35 -9.33 6.33
C ALA A 11 0.80 -10.14 5.11
N THR A 12 0.10 -11.23 4.83
CA THR A 12 0.25 -12.02 3.60
C THR A 12 -0.89 -11.67 2.64
N LEU A 13 -0.55 -11.27 1.42
CA LEU A 13 -1.51 -10.93 0.37
C LEU A 13 -1.71 -12.14 -0.55
N LYS A 14 -2.92 -12.33 -1.06
CA LYS A 14 -3.29 -13.40 -2.01
C LYS A 14 -3.85 -12.80 -3.30
N ALA A 15 -4.09 -13.64 -4.31
CA ALA A 15 -4.78 -13.22 -5.54
C ALA A 15 -6.08 -12.45 -5.22
N GLY A 16 -6.33 -11.35 -5.94
CA GLY A 16 -7.44 -10.44 -5.69
C GLY A 16 -7.22 -9.43 -4.54
N SER A 17 -6.09 -9.49 -3.83
CA SER A 17 -5.74 -8.49 -2.82
C SER A 17 -5.18 -7.22 -3.47
N TYR A 18 -5.39 -6.07 -2.82
CA TYR A 18 -4.78 -4.80 -3.20
C TYR A 18 -4.01 -4.14 -2.04
N PHE A 19 -3.05 -3.30 -2.40
CA PHE A 19 -2.18 -2.56 -1.48
C PHE A 19 -1.79 -1.20 -2.07
N GLY A 20 -1.29 -0.30 -1.22
CA GLY A 20 -0.86 1.06 -1.63
C GLY A 20 -1.95 2.13 -1.47
N GLU A 21 -3.13 1.75 -0.99
CA GLU A 21 -4.30 2.63 -0.84
C GLU A 21 -4.06 3.80 0.12
N ILE A 22 -3.31 3.56 1.21
CA ILE A 22 -3.05 4.58 2.24
C ILE A 22 -2.24 5.74 1.67
N SER A 23 -1.28 5.45 0.79
CA SER A 23 -0.44 6.48 0.15
C SER A 23 -1.22 7.34 -0.84
N ILE A 24 -2.32 6.83 -1.38
CA ILE A 24 -3.11 7.54 -2.39
C ILE A 24 -4.17 8.41 -1.71
N LEU A 25 -4.81 7.90 -0.66
CA LEU A 25 -5.84 8.61 0.09
C LEU A 25 -5.31 9.74 1.00
N ASN A 26 -3.99 9.87 1.17
CA ASN A 26 -3.38 10.91 2.01
C ASN A 26 -4.02 11.01 3.41
N MET A 27 -4.41 9.87 3.99
CA MET A 27 -5.10 9.82 5.28
C MET A 27 -4.12 10.16 6.41
N GLY A 28 -4.26 11.36 6.98
CA GLY A 28 -3.45 11.89 8.09
C GLY A 28 -2.30 12.80 7.66
N THR A 29 -1.51 13.29 8.62
CA THR A 29 -0.33 14.16 8.43
C THR A 29 0.84 13.49 7.68
N ALA A 30 0.63 12.29 7.13
CA ALA A 30 1.67 11.44 6.55
C ALA A 30 2.03 11.78 5.10
N GLY A 31 1.26 12.60 4.37
CA GLY A 31 1.57 12.90 2.96
C GLY A 31 1.54 11.67 2.06
N ASN A 32 2.26 11.70 0.93
CA ASN A 32 2.50 10.55 0.05
C ASN A 32 3.47 9.49 0.67
N ARG A 33 3.53 9.35 1.99
CA ARG A 33 4.48 8.44 2.65
C ARG A 33 4.04 6.99 2.48
N ARG A 34 4.95 6.14 2.00
CA ARG A 34 4.76 4.69 1.99
C ARG A 34 4.76 4.19 3.43
N THR A 35 3.67 3.53 3.83
CA THR A 35 3.45 3.08 5.21
C THR A 35 3.92 1.65 5.48
N ALA A 36 4.30 0.90 4.44
CA ALA A 36 4.84 -0.44 4.57
C ALA A 36 5.61 -0.85 3.31
N SER A 37 6.50 -1.83 3.46
CA SER A 37 7.20 -2.47 2.33
C SER A 37 6.46 -3.73 1.89
N VAL A 38 6.43 -3.98 0.59
CA VAL A 38 5.81 -5.18 0.01
C VAL A 38 6.89 -5.97 -0.73
N ARG A 39 6.96 -7.27 -0.43
CA ARG A 39 7.88 -8.22 -1.04
C ARG A 39 7.04 -9.36 -1.61
N SER A 40 7.27 -9.71 -2.88
CA SER A 40 6.71 -10.91 -3.48
C SER A 40 7.49 -12.14 -2.98
N VAL A 41 6.78 -13.24 -2.74
CA VAL A 41 7.40 -14.52 -2.35
C VAL A 41 7.85 -15.31 -3.58
N GLY A 42 7.21 -15.07 -4.73
CA GLY A 42 7.54 -15.63 -6.04
C GLY A 42 7.09 -14.68 -7.15
N TYR A 43 6.92 -15.22 -8.36
CA TYR A 43 6.33 -14.46 -9.48
C TYR A 43 4.93 -13.96 -9.11
N SER A 44 4.63 -12.71 -9.48
CA SER A 44 3.37 -12.06 -9.16
C SER A 44 3.05 -11.06 -10.25
N ASP A 45 1.85 -11.17 -10.82
CA ASP A 45 1.31 -10.18 -11.74
C ASP A 45 0.52 -9.14 -10.95
N LEU A 46 0.76 -7.86 -11.27
CA LEU A 46 0.14 -6.74 -10.59
C LEU A 46 -0.53 -5.83 -11.60
N PHE A 47 -1.77 -5.45 -11.32
CA PHE A 47 -2.40 -4.31 -11.97
C PHE A 47 -2.02 -3.04 -11.22
N VAL A 48 -1.54 -2.05 -11.95
CA VAL A 48 -1.13 -0.75 -11.39
C VAL A 48 -2.11 0.31 -11.88
N LEU A 49 -2.65 1.09 -10.95
CA LEU A 49 -3.45 2.26 -11.23
C LEU A 49 -2.71 3.50 -10.75
N SER A 50 -2.63 4.53 -11.59
CA SER A 50 -1.98 5.78 -11.19
C SER A 50 -2.82 6.51 -10.14
N LYS A 51 -2.18 7.38 -9.36
CA LYS A 51 -2.89 8.20 -8.36
C LYS A 51 -4.02 9.01 -9.01
N LYS A 52 -3.76 9.59 -10.19
CA LYS A 52 -4.75 10.42 -10.91
C LYS A 52 -5.95 9.59 -11.32
N ASP A 53 -5.72 8.48 -12.01
CA ASP A 53 -6.80 7.62 -12.52
C ASP A 53 -7.63 7.04 -11.37
N MET A 54 -6.99 6.69 -10.25
CA MET A 54 -7.70 6.26 -9.05
C MET A 54 -8.64 7.34 -8.52
N TRP A 55 -8.19 8.59 -8.43
CA TRP A 55 -9.05 9.69 -7.97
C TRP A 55 -10.23 9.94 -8.91
N ASP A 56 -10.03 9.79 -10.21
CA ASP A 56 -11.09 9.95 -11.19
C ASP A 56 -12.12 8.82 -11.07
N VAL A 57 -11.69 7.56 -10.96
CA VAL A 57 -12.58 6.42 -10.69
C VAL A 57 -13.34 6.58 -9.36
N LEU A 58 -12.68 7.06 -8.31
CA LEU A 58 -13.36 7.24 -7.01
C LEU A 58 -14.43 8.35 -7.01
N LYS A 59 -14.44 9.26 -8.00
CA LYS A 59 -15.54 10.23 -8.19
C LYS A 59 -16.79 9.54 -8.73
N GLU A 60 -16.61 8.59 -9.65
CA GLU A 60 -17.71 7.83 -10.26
C GLU A 60 -18.27 6.76 -9.32
N TYR A 61 -17.44 6.22 -8.41
CA TYR A 61 -17.82 5.15 -7.48
C TYR A 61 -17.69 5.58 -6.01
N PRO A 62 -18.60 6.43 -5.48
CA PRO A 62 -18.50 6.94 -4.11
C PRO A 62 -18.60 5.85 -3.03
N ALA A 63 -19.37 4.78 -3.28
CA ALA A 63 -19.43 3.65 -2.36
C ALA A 63 -18.09 2.91 -2.24
N ALA A 64 -17.33 2.81 -3.35
CA ALA A 64 -16.00 2.22 -3.34
C ALA A 64 -15.02 3.08 -2.54
N ARG A 65 -15.12 4.41 -2.67
CA ARG A 65 -14.32 5.36 -1.90
C ARG A 65 -14.50 5.16 -0.38
N VAL A 66 -15.73 5.12 0.10
CA VAL A 66 -16.03 4.92 1.53
C VAL A 66 -15.44 3.60 2.04
N ARG A 67 -15.58 2.52 1.27
CA ARG A 67 -14.99 1.22 1.64
C ARG A 67 -13.47 1.27 1.71
N LEU A 68 -12.85 1.96 0.75
CA LEU A 68 -11.41 2.08 0.63
C LEU A 68 -10.81 2.91 1.78
N GLU A 69 -11.48 4.01 2.15
CA GLU A 69 -11.15 4.82 3.32
C GLU A 69 -11.29 4.03 4.62
N ALA A 70 -12.39 3.29 4.81
CA ALA A 70 -12.60 2.45 6.00
C ALA A 70 -11.51 1.36 6.14
N ILE A 71 -11.11 0.73 5.04
CA ILE A 71 -10.04 -0.27 5.03
C ILE A 71 -8.68 0.37 5.34
N ALA A 72 -8.42 1.58 4.81
CA ALA A 72 -7.21 2.32 5.10
C ALA A 72 -7.09 2.68 6.59
N VAL A 73 -8.17 3.15 7.21
CA VAL A 73 -8.21 3.44 8.67
C VAL A 73 -7.95 2.18 9.47
N LYS A 74 -8.64 1.08 9.16
CA LYS A 74 -8.47 -0.20 9.86
C LYS A 74 -7.03 -0.72 9.76
N ARG A 75 -6.40 -0.57 8.60
CA ARG A 75 -5.00 -0.95 8.39
C ARG A 75 -4.06 -0.05 9.19
N LEU A 76 -4.26 1.27 9.19
CA LEU A 76 -3.45 2.21 9.95
C LEU A 76 -3.48 1.91 11.45
N GLU A 77 -4.66 1.64 12.01
CA GLU A 77 -4.81 1.28 13.43
C GLU A 77 -4.13 -0.06 13.77
N LYS A 78 -4.18 -1.04 12.87
CA LYS A 78 -3.45 -2.31 13.03
C LYS A 78 -1.94 -2.09 13.09
N TYR A 79 -1.40 -1.19 12.27
CA TYR A 79 0.02 -0.87 12.26
C TYR A 79 0.47 -0.08 13.49
N LYS A 80 -0.38 0.79 14.06
CA LYS A 80 -0.09 1.49 15.33
C LYS A 80 -0.01 0.56 16.55
N LYS A 81 -0.78 -0.54 16.56
CA LYS A 81 -0.87 -1.49 17.69
C LYS A 81 0.21 -2.58 17.67
N ALA A 82 0.80 -2.88 16.52
CA ALA A 82 2.01 -3.70 16.49
C ALA A 82 3.17 -2.88 17.09
N PRO A 83 4.10 -3.44 17.88
CA PRO A 83 5.24 -2.71 18.41
C PRO A 83 6.16 -2.30 17.25
N LEU A 84 5.83 -1.19 16.60
CA LEU A 84 6.74 -0.44 15.78
C LEU A 84 7.53 0.38 16.77
N GLU A 85 8.70 -0.12 17.19
CA GLU A 85 9.67 0.74 17.84
C GLU A 85 9.82 2.00 16.97
N LYS A 86 9.83 3.16 17.63
CA LYS A 86 9.95 4.49 17.04
C LYS A 86 11.27 4.62 16.29
N ALA A 87 11.42 3.95 15.16
CA ALA A 87 12.45 4.23 14.18
C ALA A 87 11.78 5.11 13.13
N ALA A 88 12.33 6.29 12.92
CA ALA A 88 11.98 7.14 11.80
C ALA A 88 11.93 6.29 10.53
N MET A 89 10.72 5.99 10.03
CA MET A 89 10.52 5.12 8.86
C MET A 89 11.26 5.72 7.67
N GLY A 90 12.47 5.26 7.41
CA GLY A 90 13.30 5.71 6.29
C GLY A 90 12.56 5.49 4.99
N ARG A 91 12.84 6.30 3.98
CA ARG A 91 12.24 6.14 2.65
C ARG A 91 12.61 4.75 2.12
N SER A 92 11.63 3.84 2.07
CA SER A 92 11.83 2.50 1.50
C SER A 92 12.24 2.65 0.02
N GLN A 93 13.48 2.27 -0.29
CA GLN A 93 14.04 2.27 -1.63
C GLN A 93 13.27 1.22 -2.46
N SER A 94 12.79 1.60 -3.63
CA SER A 94 12.16 0.63 -4.54
C SER A 94 13.24 -0.35 -5.01
N THR A 95 12.93 -1.65 -5.04
CA THR A 95 13.85 -2.66 -5.54
C THR A 95 14.19 -2.34 -7.01
N PRO A 96 15.47 -2.17 -7.37
CA PRO A 96 15.88 -2.02 -8.76
C PRO A 96 15.48 -3.28 -9.56
N GLY A 97 14.94 -3.10 -10.77
CA GLY A 97 14.74 -4.21 -11.72
C GLY A 97 13.32 -4.77 -11.86
N LEU A 98 12.27 -4.06 -11.42
CA LEU A 98 10.91 -4.41 -11.85
C LEU A 98 10.77 -4.14 -13.36
N VAL A 99 10.61 -5.21 -14.15
CA VAL A 99 10.22 -5.11 -15.56
C VAL A 99 8.77 -4.63 -15.62
N GLU A 100 8.56 -3.37 -16.00
CA GLU A 100 7.25 -2.84 -16.33
C GLU A 100 6.88 -3.27 -17.76
N THR A 101 6.10 -4.35 -17.89
CA THR A 101 5.41 -4.63 -19.14
C THR A 101 4.12 -3.82 -19.17
N ARG A 102 4.00 -2.86 -20.07
CA ARG A 102 2.71 -2.21 -20.36
C ARG A 102 1.77 -3.28 -20.92
N GLY A 103 0.67 -3.56 -20.22
CA GLY A 103 -0.41 -4.37 -20.76
C GLY A 103 -0.92 -3.76 -22.07
N ARG A 104 -1.27 -4.61 -23.04
CA ARG A 104 -1.88 -4.20 -24.32
C ARG A 104 -3.27 -3.61 -24.11
#